data_AF-A0A8T1S008-F1
#
_entry.id   AF-A0A8T1S008-F1
#
_cell.length_a   1.000
_cell.length_b   1.000
_cell.length_c   1.000
_cell.angle_alpha   90.00
_cell.angle_beta   90.00
_cell.angle_gamma   90.00
#
_symmetry.space_group_name_H-M   'P 1'
#
loop_
_entity.id
_entity.type
_entity.pdbx_description
1 polymer ?
#
loop_
_entity_poly.entity_id
_entity_poly.type
_entity_poly.pdbx_seq_one_letter_code
_entity_poly.pdbx_strand_id
1 'polypeptide(L)'
;AAAAGRRGPGRGSESSPRRRQAPLITMLIKEYHILLPMSLEEYQVAQLYMIQKKSREESSGEGSGVEILANLPYSDGPGGSGQYTHKIYHVGSHIPSWFRALLPKAALQVEEESWNAYPYTRTRYTCPFVEKFSIEIETYYRPDSGKQTNVFNLTVAEKRQRILGKRCLRGQLPRGPPA
;
A
#
# COMPACT_ATOMS: atom_id res chain seq x y z
N ALA A 1 -55.47 50.40 36.23
CA ALA A 1 -54.06 50.76 36.48
C ALA A 1 -53.25 49.48 36.69
N ALA A 2 -52.13 49.38 35.97
CA ALA A 2 -50.90 48.61 36.24
C ALA A 2 -50.93 47.14 36.75
N ALA A 3 -50.37 46.28 35.89
CA ALA A 3 -49.29 45.31 36.15
C ALA A 3 -49.49 44.10 37.10
N ALA A 4 -49.31 42.89 36.54
CA ALA A 4 -48.22 41.97 36.94
C ALA A 4 -48.17 40.76 35.98
N GLY A 5 -47.09 40.67 35.20
CA GLY A 5 -46.78 39.52 34.36
C GLY A 5 -46.20 38.34 35.15
N ARG A 6 -46.48 37.11 34.70
CA ARG A 6 -45.73 35.91 35.07
C ARG A 6 -45.26 35.17 33.83
N ARG A 7 -44.00 34.78 33.91
CA ARG A 7 -43.08 34.29 32.88
C ARG A 7 -43.49 32.91 32.36
N GLY A 8 -43.57 32.75 31.04
CA GLY A 8 -43.49 31.45 30.38
C GLY A 8 -42.02 31.02 30.21
N PRO A 9 -41.70 29.72 30.20
CA PRO A 9 -40.34 29.24 30.04
C PRO A 9 -39.85 29.51 28.61
N GLY A 10 -38.65 30.10 28.51
CA GLY A 10 -38.02 30.43 27.25
C GLY A 10 -37.70 29.19 26.42
N ARG A 11 -38.05 29.22 25.13
CA ARG A 11 -37.51 28.33 24.12
C ARG A 11 -36.04 28.69 23.92
N GLY A 12 -35.14 27.99 24.61
CA GLY A 12 -33.73 27.93 24.22
C GLY A 12 -33.62 27.18 22.90
N SER A 13 -33.25 27.88 21.84
CA SER A 13 -32.88 27.28 20.57
C SER A 13 -31.54 26.56 20.73
N GLU A 14 -31.56 25.24 20.89
CA GLU A 14 -30.37 24.39 20.73
C GLU A 14 -29.94 24.40 19.25
N SER A 15 -29.05 25.32 18.91
CA SER A 15 -28.29 25.23 17.66
C SER A 15 -27.27 24.10 17.80
N SER A 16 -27.67 22.88 17.42
CA SER A 16 -26.75 21.75 17.21
C SER A 16 -25.62 22.18 16.27
N PRO A 17 -24.34 22.07 16.65
CA PRO A 17 -23.26 22.38 15.73
C PRO A 17 -23.26 21.34 14.62
N ARG A 18 -23.42 21.78 13.36
CA ARG A 18 -23.18 20.94 12.18
C ARG A 18 -21.78 20.36 12.32
N ARG A 19 -21.68 19.06 12.65
CA ARG A 19 -20.47 18.26 12.51
C ARG A 19 -19.95 18.54 11.11
N ARG A 20 -18.86 19.31 11.00
CA ARG A 20 -18.09 19.38 9.76
C ARG A 20 -17.66 17.94 9.51
N GLN A 21 -18.30 17.26 8.56
CA GLN A 21 -17.79 16.01 8.05
C GLN A 21 -16.38 16.32 7.57
N ALA A 22 -15.39 15.77 8.27
CA ALA A 22 -14.03 15.74 7.75
C ALA A 22 -14.12 15.13 6.34
N PRO A 23 -13.37 15.66 5.36
CA PRO A 23 -13.42 15.13 4.01
C PRO A 23 -13.11 13.63 4.11
N LEU A 24 -14.03 12.81 3.60
CA LEU A 24 -13.79 11.38 3.46
C LEU A 24 -12.54 11.25 2.60
N ILE A 25 -11.43 10.80 3.19
CA ILE A 25 -10.28 10.36 2.42
C ILE A 25 -10.80 9.24 1.53
N THR A 26 -10.91 9.50 0.23
CA THR A 26 -11.40 8.52 -0.74
C THR A 26 -10.29 7.49 -0.95
N MET A 27 -10.25 6.47 -0.10
CA MET A 27 -9.37 5.32 -0.25
C MET A 27 -9.84 4.45 -1.43
N LEU A 28 -8.94 4.16 -2.36
CA LEU A 28 -9.21 3.25 -3.49
C LEU A 28 -8.61 1.88 -3.19
N ILE A 29 -9.46 0.88 -3.02
CA ILE A 29 -9.03 -0.48 -2.69
C ILE A 29 -9.13 -1.36 -3.95
N LYS A 30 -8.02 -1.93 -4.38
CA LYS A 30 -7.97 -2.92 -5.46
C LYS A 30 -7.32 -4.20 -4.95
N GLU A 31 -8.03 -5.31 -5.12
CA GLU A 31 -7.54 -6.63 -4.74
C GLU A 31 -7.33 -7.48 -5.99
N TYR A 32 -6.13 -8.04 -6.13
CA TYR A 32 -5.75 -8.86 -7.27
C TYR A 32 -5.49 -10.30 -6.82
N HIS A 33 -6.19 -11.25 -7.43
CA HIS A 33 -5.92 -12.67 -7.27
C HIS A 33 -5.04 -13.13 -8.43
N ILE A 34 -3.77 -13.39 -8.15
CA ILE A 34 -2.78 -13.84 -9.14
C ILE A 34 -2.54 -15.34 -8.94
N LEU A 35 -3.09 -16.16 -9.84
CA LEU A 35 -2.89 -17.61 -9.80
C LEU A 35 -1.60 -17.97 -10.53
N LEU A 36 -0.75 -18.74 -9.85
CA LEU A 36 0.53 -19.22 -10.35
C LEU A 36 0.54 -20.75 -10.38
N PRO A 37 1.11 -21.39 -11.43
CA PRO A 37 1.22 -22.83 -11.53
C PRO A 37 2.45 -23.35 -10.76
N MET A 38 2.56 -23.03 -9.48
CA MET A 38 3.67 -23.44 -8.61
C MET A 38 3.23 -23.54 -7.15
N SER A 39 3.96 -24.30 -6.34
CA SER A 39 3.70 -24.44 -4.90
C SER A 39 4.15 -23.19 -4.12
N LEU A 40 3.77 -23.10 -2.85
CA LEU A 40 4.23 -22.00 -1.98
C LEU A 40 5.72 -22.10 -1.68
N GLU A 41 6.26 -23.30 -1.57
CA GLU A 41 7.67 -23.56 -1.32
C GLU A 41 8.50 -23.14 -2.53
N GLU A 42 8.06 -23.52 -3.73
CA GLU A 42 8.69 -23.07 -4.99
C GLU A 42 8.62 -21.55 -5.12
N TYR A 43 7.47 -20.95 -4.77
CA TYR A 43 7.32 -19.50 -4.87
C TYR A 43 8.23 -18.78 -3.87
N GLN A 44 8.40 -19.30 -2.65
CA GLN A 44 9.29 -18.72 -1.66
C GLN A 44 10.73 -18.67 -2.16
N VAL A 45 11.23 -19.76 -2.76
CA VAL A 45 12.56 -19.80 -3.37
C VAL A 45 12.66 -18.79 -4.53
N ALA A 46 11.66 -18.78 -5.41
CA ALA A 46 11.61 -17.84 -6.54
C ALA A 46 11.57 -16.38 -6.07
N GLN A 47 10.83 -16.07 -5.01
CA GLN A 47 10.72 -14.75 -4.42
C GLN A 47 12.06 -14.28 -3.87
N LEU A 48 12.78 -15.12 -3.13
CA LEU A 48 14.12 -14.80 -2.62
C LEU A 48 15.10 -14.53 -3.77
N TYR A 49 15.06 -15.34 -4.82
CA TYR A 49 15.85 -15.09 -6.02
C TYR A 49 15.49 -13.75 -6.68
N MET A 50 14.20 -13.45 -6.85
CA MET A 50 13.73 -12.19 -7.44
C MET A 50 14.15 -10.98 -6.61
N ILE A 51 14.10 -11.07 -5.27
CA ILE A 51 14.56 -10.02 -4.37
C ILE A 51 16.05 -9.77 -4.56
N GLN A 52 16.87 -10.83 -4.58
CA GLN A 52 18.32 -10.71 -4.78
C GLN A 52 18.67 -10.15 -6.16
N LYS A 53 17.98 -10.63 -7.21
CA LYS A 53 18.17 -10.14 -8.57
C LYS A 53 17.82 -8.66 -8.68
N LYS A 54 16.64 -8.26 -8.17
CA LYS A 54 16.20 -6.86 -8.17
C LYS A 54 17.15 -5.96 -7.38
N SER A 55 17.62 -6.43 -6.22
CA SER A 55 18.61 -5.70 -5.42
C SER A 55 19.92 -5.46 -6.18
N ARG A 56 20.42 -6.44 -6.94
CA ARG A 56 21.59 -6.27 -7.81
C ARG A 56 21.34 -5.26 -8.93
N GLU A 57 20.18 -5.30 -9.57
CA GLU A 57 19.79 -4.34 -10.62
C GLU A 57 19.71 -2.91 -10.06
N GLU A 58 19.17 -2.73 -8.86
CA GLU A 58 19.10 -1.44 -8.15
C GLU A 58 20.48 -0.92 -7.70
N SER A 59 21.42 -1.81 -7.38
CA SER A 59 22.75 -1.45 -6.85
C SER A 59 23.83 -1.22 -7.90
N SER A 60 23.66 -1.74 -9.13
CA SER A 60 24.71 -1.75 -10.17
C SER A 60 24.56 -0.66 -11.24
N GLY A 61 23.49 0.15 -11.20
CA GLY A 61 23.27 1.24 -12.14
C GLY A 61 23.92 2.54 -11.67
N GLU A 62 24.92 3.04 -12.40
CA GLU A 62 25.38 4.42 -12.28
C GLU A 62 24.18 5.34 -12.59
N GLY A 63 23.62 6.00 -11.55
CA GLY A 63 22.37 6.75 -11.68
C GLY A 63 21.08 5.95 -11.50
N SER A 64 21.09 4.79 -10.78
CA SER A 64 19.90 3.95 -10.55
C SER A 64 18.71 4.70 -9.94
N GLY A 65 18.98 5.80 -9.25
CA GLY A 65 17.96 6.60 -8.59
C GLY A 65 17.31 5.87 -7.41
N VAL A 66 17.96 4.86 -6.81
CA VAL A 66 17.49 4.17 -5.60
C VAL A 66 18.54 4.25 -4.50
N GLU A 67 18.17 4.79 -3.36
CA GLU A 67 18.99 4.83 -2.14
C GLU A 67 18.42 3.83 -1.12
N ILE A 68 19.27 2.96 -0.56
CA ILE A 68 18.86 1.98 0.45
C ILE A 68 19.22 2.53 1.83
N LEU A 69 18.21 2.93 2.61
CA LEU A 69 18.39 3.49 3.96
C LEU A 69 18.44 2.42 5.04
N ALA A 70 17.69 1.33 4.88
CA ALA A 70 17.67 0.23 5.84
C ALA A 70 17.48 -1.12 5.13
N ASN A 71 18.16 -2.15 5.64
CA ASN A 71 17.93 -3.53 5.28
C ASN A 71 18.30 -4.40 6.48
N LEU A 72 17.33 -4.69 7.35
CA LEU A 72 17.58 -5.33 8.63
C LEU A 72 16.45 -6.28 9.03
N PRO A 73 16.75 -7.37 9.76
CA PRO A 73 15.72 -8.22 10.32
C PRO A 73 14.91 -7.45 11.38
N TYR A 74 13.64 -7.81 11.53
CA TYR A 74 12.78 -7.29 12.59
C TYR A 74 12.03 -8.42 13.30
N SER A 75 11.70 -8.18 14.56
CA SER A 75 10.71 -8.94 15.34
C SER A 75 9.51 -8.04 15.62
N ASP A 76 8.32 -8.65 15.72
CA ASP A 76 7.08 -7.97 16.14
C ASP A 76 6.56 -6.85 15.21
N GLY A 77 6.71 -7.03 13.90
CA GLY A 77 6.14 -6.14 12.87
C GLY A 77 4.98 -6.76 12.07
N PRO A 78 4.57 -6.14 10.96
CA PRO A 78 3.50 -6.66 10.11
C PRO A 78 3.79 -8.10 9.62
N GLY A 79 2.96 -9.05 10.03
CA GLY A 79 3.17 -10.48 9.71
C GLY A 79 4.07 -11.24 10.69
N GLY A 80 4.49 -10.62 11.80
CA GLY A 80 5.31 -11.26 12.85
C GLY A 80 6.77 -10.84 12.75
N SER A 81 7.65 -11.77 12.36
CA SER A 81 9.08 -11.51 12.21
C SER A 81 9.50 -11.68 10.76
N GLY A 82 10.45 -10.88 10.29
CA GLY A 82 10.85 -10.90 8.89
C GLY A 82 12.00 -9.96 8.56
N GLN A 83 12.09 -9.57 7.29
CA GLN A 83 13.07 -8.60 6.80
C GLN A 83 12.39 -7.25 6.53
N TYR A 84 12.95 -6.18 7.08
CA TYR A 84 12.54 -4.81 6.82
C TYR A 84 13.51 -4.14 5.86
N THR A 85 12.99 -3.42 4.87
CA THR A 85 13.79 -2.57 4.00
C THR A 85 13.16 -1.19 3.87
N HIS A 86 13.99 -0.16 3.88
CA HIS A 86 13.60 1.22 3.61
C HIS A 86 14.43 1.75 2.44
N LYS A 87 13.77 2.22 1.39
CA LYS A 87 14.42 2.75 0.19
C LYS A 87 13.83 4.09 -0.22
N ILE A 88 14.66 4.97 -0.78
CA ILE A 88 14.23 6.21 -1.44
C ILE A 88 14.43 6.04 -2.95
N TYR A 89 13.37 6.25 -3.72
CA TYR A 89 13.41 6.32 -5.17
C TYR A 89 13.41 7.78 -5.64
N HIS A 90 14.45 8.18 -6.36
CA HIS A 90 14.59 9.46 -7.04
C HIS A 90 13.91 9.41 -8.42
N VAL A 91 12.61 9.61 -8.44
CA VAL A 91 11.74 9.46 -9.62
C VAL A 91 11.74 10.66 -10.58
N GLY A 92 12.68 11.60 -10.41
CA GLY A 92 12.69 12.87 -11.13
C GLY A 92 12.72 12.76 -12.67
N SER A 93 13.32 11.71 -13.22
CA SER A 93 13.37 11.44 -14.67
C SER A 93 12.19 10.62 -15.20
N HIS A 94 11.40 9.98 -14.33
CA HIS A 94 10.32 9.04 -14.70
C HIS A 94 8.91 9.64 -14.60
N ILE A 95 8.76 10.79 -13.96
CA ILE A 95 7.49 11.50 -13.81
C ILE A 95 7.12 12.29 -15.08
N PRO A 96 5.85 12.41 -15.50
CA PRO A 96 5.48 13.25 -16.64
C PRO A 96 5.94 14.71 -16.50
N SER A 97 6.41 15.32 -17.59
CA SER A 97 7.00 16.67 -17.57
C SER A 97 6.08 17.77 -17.01
N TRP A 98 4.77 17.67 -17.27
CA TRP A 98 3.77 18.61 -16.73
C TRP A 98 3.68 18.55 -15.19
N PHE A 99 3.91 17.39 -14.59
CA PHE A 99 3.90 17.20 -13.14
C PHE A 99 5.23 17.66 -12.51
N ARG A 100 6.37 17.47 -13.19
CA ARG A 100 7.67 18.01 -12.73
C ARG A 100 7.66 19.54 -12.65
N ALA A 101 7.01 20.21 -13.59
CA ALA A 101 6.93 21.67 -13.63
C ALA A 101 6.16 22.28 -12.44
N LEU A 102 5.30 21.49 -11.80
CA LEU A 102 4.50 21.88 -10.63
C LEU A 102 5.19 21.56 -9.30
N LEU A 103 6.28 20.78 -9.32
CA LEU A 103 6.92 20.26 -8.12
C LEU A 103 8.26 20.94 -7.82
N PRO A 104 8.56 21.25 -6.54
CA PRO A 104 9.91 21.58 -6.12
C PRO A 104 10.88 20.43 -6.46
N LYS A 105 12.12 20.73 -6.84
CA LYS A 105 13.12 19.69 -7.20
C LYS A 105 13.36 18.67 -6.08
N ALA A 106 13.14 19.05 -4.82
CA ALA A 106 13.23 18.18 -3.65
C ALA A 106 12.02 17.20 -3.49
N ALA A 107 10.91 17.44 -4.19
CA ALA A 107 9.67 16.67 -4.08
C ALA A 107 9.64 15.40 -4.96
N LEU A 108 10.73 15.08 -5.66
CA LEU A 108 10.80 13.97 -6.62
C LEU A 108 11.34 12.68 -5.98
N GLN A 109 11.05 12.49 -4.69
CA GLN A 109 11.44 11.33 -3.91
C GLN A 109 10.19 10.54 -3.51
N VAL A 110 10.28 9.22 -3.64
CA VAL A 110 9.27 8.28 -3.14
C VAL A 110 9.96 7.38 -2.13
N GLU A 111 9.45 7.37 -0.91
CA GLU A 111 9.90 6.45 0.14
C GLU A 111 9.14 5.13 -0.01
N GLU A 112 9.86 4.02 0.07
CA GLU A 112 9.34 2.66 0.14
C GLU A 112 9.78 2.02 1.44
N GLU A 113 8.80 1.69 2.28
CA GLU A 113 8.98 0.82 3.43
C GLU A 113 8.37 -0.54 3.12
N SER A 114 9.17 -1.61 3.22
CA SER A 114 8.75 -2.97 2.90
C SER A 114 9.03 -3.91 4.08
N TRP A 115 8.01 -4.67 4.49
CA TRP A 115 8.08 -5.73 5.51
C TRP A 115 7.81 -7.06 4.83
N ASN A 116 8.83 -7.92 4.76
CA ASN A 116 8.72 -9.26 4.20
C ASN A 116 8.75 -10.31 5.32
N ALA A 117 7.58 -10.87 5.64
CA ALA A 117 7.39 -11.97 6.58
C ALA A 117 6.59 -13.09 5.88
N TYR A 118 7.19 -13.69 4.85
CA TYR A 118 6.56 -14.75 4.06
C TYR A 118 5.85 -15.78 4.97
N PRO A 119 4.56 -16.09 4.73
CA PRO A 119 3.77 -15.86 3.52
C PRO A 119 2.97 -14.54 3.50
N TYR A 120 3.38 -13.52 4.23
CA TYR A 120 2.82 -12.17 4.18
C TYR A 120 3.88 -11.13 3.79
N THR A 121 3.50 -10.18 2.95
CA THR A 121 4.31 -8.99 2.71
C THR A 121 3.45 -7.74 2.77
N ARG A 122 4.06 -6.66 3.24
CA ARG A 122 3.48 -5.33 3.24
C ARG A 122 4.50 -4.35 2.67
N THR A 123 4.08 -3.52 1.75
CA THR A 123 4.91 -2.42 1.22
C THR A 123 4.09 -1.15 1.21
N ARG A 124 4.67 -0.08 1.75
CA ARG A 124 4.09 1.27 1.80
C ARG A 124 4.96 2.20 0.99
N TYR A 125 4.34 2.89 0.04
CA TYR A 125 4.94 3.98 -0.72
C TYR A 125 4.35 5.31 -0.23
N THR A 126 5.21 6.23 0.14
CA THR A 126 4.85 7.60 0.55
C THR A 126 5.63 8.60 -0.29
N CYS A 127 5.02 9.76 -0.53
CA CYS A 127 5.72 10.89 -1.12
C CYS A 127 5.71 12.05 -0.11
N PRO A 128 6.87 12.50 0.40
CA PRO A 128 6.94 13.56 1.41
C PRO A 128 6.20 14.84 1.02
N PHE A 129 6.11 15.14 -0.28
CA PHE A 129 5.46 16.35 -0.78
C PHE A 129 3.94 16.22 -0.90
N VAL A 130 3.43 15.00 -1.08
CA VAL A 130 2.00 14.74 -1.19
C VAL A 130 1.58 13.98 0.07
N GLU A 131 1.56 14.68 1.21
CA GLU A 131 1.24 14.11 2.53
C GLU A 131 -0.08 13.31 2.57
N LYS A 132 -0.99 13.56 1.63
CA LYS A 132 -2.29 12.89 1.52
C LYS A 132 -2.30 11.70 0.55
N PHE A 133 -1.18 11.36 -0.07
CA PHE A 133 -1.07 10.26 -1.02
C PHE A 133 -0.10 9.18 -0.50
N SER A 134 -0.65 7.98 -0.31
CA SER A 134 0.13 6.78 -0.04
C SER A 134 -0.42 5.63 -0.86
N ILE A 135 0.46 4.76 -1.34
CA ILE A 135 0.08 3.48 -1.91
C ILE A 135 0.51 2.41 -0.91
N GLU A 136 -0.41 1.54 -0.54
CA GLU A 136 -0.12 0.41 0.32
C GLU A 136 -0.47 -0.88 -0.41
N ILE A 137 0.48 -1.81 -0.42
CA ILE A 137 0.37 -3.11 -1.07
C ILE A 137 0.55 -4.17 0.01
N GLU A 138 -0.51 -4.93 0.27
CA GLU A 138 -0.47 -6.10 1.14
C GLU A 138 -0.65 -7.35 0.28
N THR A 139 0.17 -8.37 0.53
CA THR A 139 0.10 -9.64 -0.19
C THR A 139 0.10 -10.80 0.78
N TYR A 140 -0.83 -11.74 0.56
CA TYR A 140 -0.83 -13.05 1.19
C TYR A 140 -0.58 -14.13 0.15
N TYR A 141 0.38 -15.00 0.42
CA TYR A 141 0.63 -16.18 -0.40
C TYR A 141 -0.15 -17.37 0.18
N ARG A 142 -1.07 -17.94 -0.61
CA ARG A 142 -1.98 -19.01 -0.17
C ARG A 142 -1.91 -20.22 -1.10
N PRO A 143 -1.97 -21.46 -0.57
CA PRO A 143 -1.93 -22.68 -1.38
C PRO A 143 -3.33 -23.01 -1.91
N ASP A 144 -3.97 -22.09 -2.63
CA ASP A 144 -5.33 -22.27 -3.14
C ASP A 144 -5.55 -21.64 -4.53
N SER A 145 -6.78 -21.78 -5.04
CA SER A 145 -7.18 -21.33 -6.38
C SER A 145 -7.75 -19.90 -6.42
N GLY A 146 -7.37 -19.03 -5.49
CA GLY A 146 -7.86 -17.66 -5.36
C GLY A 146 -9.34 -17.60 -5.00
N LYS A 147 -9.79 -18.51 -4.12
CA LYS A 147 -11.21 -18.64 -3.75
C LYS A 147 -11.52 -18.11 -2.35
N GLN A 148 -10.51 -17.84 -1.53
CA GLN A 148 -10.70 -17.32 -0.19
C GLN A 148 -11.43 -15.97 -0.22
N THR A 149 -12.44 -15.86 0.63
CA THR A 149 -13.19 -14.63 0.82
C THR A 149 -12.53 -13.81 1.92
N ASN A 150 -12.17 -12.55 1.61
CA ASN A 150 -11.72 -11.56 2.58
C ASN A 150 -10.40 -11.89 3.32
N VAL A 151 -9.36 -12.27 2.57
CA VAL A 151 -8.05 -12.61 3.14
C VAL A 151 -7.44 -11.46 3.96
N PHE A 152 -7.72 -10.21 3.57
CA PHE A 152 -7.22 -8.99 4.21
C PHE A 152 -8.08 -8.49 5.38
N ASN A 153 -9.07 -9.27 5.83
CA ASN A 153 -9.96 -8.88 6.94
C ASN A 153 -10.64 -7.51 6.78
N LEU A 154 -10.95 -7.12 5.54
CA LEU A 154 -11.62 -5.86 5.22
C LEU A 154 -13.01 -5.78 5.90
N THR A 155 -13.35 -4.57 6.34
CA THR A 155 -14.67 -4.23 6.86
C THR A 155 -15.74 -4.32 5.77
N VAL A 156 -17.01 -4.31 6.17
CA VAL A 156 -18.13 -4.34 5.21
C VAL A 156 -18.11 -3.12 4.28
N ALA A 157 -17.71 -1.95 4.78
CA ALA A 157 -17.60 -0.73 3.98
C ALA A 157 -16.48 -0.84 2.93
N GLU A 158 -15.30 -1.28 3.33
CA GLU A 158 -14.15 -1.45 2.44
C GLU A 158 -14.42 -2.52 1.37
N LYS A 159 -15.05 -3.63 1.74
CA LYS A 159 -15.47 -4.68 0.79
C LYS A 159 -16.38 -4.15 -0.32
N ARG A 160 -17.28 -3.20 0.01
CA ARG A 160 -18.20 -2.59 -0.97
C ARG A 160 -17.47 -1.66 -1.93
N GLN A 161 -16.38 -1.03 -1.50
CA GLN A 161 -15.57 -0.12 -2.32
C GLN A 161 -14.47 -0.85 -3.11
N ARG A 162 -14.12 -2.07 -2.69
CA ARG A 162 -13.07 -2.88 -3.30
C ARG A 162 -13.41 -3.28 -4.74
N ILE A 163 -12.45 -3.06 -5.62
CA ILE A 163 -12.45 -3.59 -6.99
C ILE A 163 -11.65 -4.90 -7.02
N LEU A 164 -12.27 -5.97 -7.51
CA LEU A 164 -11.65 -7.30 -7.63
C LEU A 164 -11.13 -7.54 -9.05
N GLY A 165 -9.84 -7.88 -9.18
CA GLY A 165 -9.25 -8.37 -10.40
C GLY A 165 -8.77 -9.82 -10.25
N LYS A 166 -9.05 -10.69 -11.23
CA LYS A 166 -8.49 -12.04 -11.27
C LYS A 166 -7.57 -12.18 -12.48
N ARG A 167 -6.34 -12.62 -12.26
CA ARG A 167 -5.35 -12.88 -13.32
C ARG A 167 -4.75 -14.26 -13.11
N CYS A 168 -4.88 -15.12 -14.11
CA CYS A 168 -4.16 -16.39 -14.15
C CYS A 168 -2.94 -16.21 -15.04
N LEU A 169 -1.74 -16.29 -14.46
CA LEU A 169 -0.51 -16.28 -15.25
C LEU A 169 -0.27 -17.71 -15.74
N ARG A 170 -0.76 -18.01 -16.94
CA ARG A 170 -0.40 -19.25 -17.64
C ARG A 170 0.98 -19.08 -18.25
N GLY A 171 2.02 -19.48 -17.52
CA GLY A 171 3.38 -19.60 -18.05
C GLY A 171 3.75 -21.07 -18.16
N GLN A 172 4.10 -21.54 -19.37
CA GLN A 172 4.97 -22.71 -19.48
C GLN A 172 6.31 -22.30 -18.85
N LEU A 173 6.78 -23.03 -17.83
CA LEU A 173 8.13 -22.85 -17.31
C LEU A 173 9.10 -22.93 -18.51
N PRO A 174 10.12 -22.05 -18.61
CA PRO A 174 11.19 -22.26 -19.56
C PRO A 174 11.79 -23.63 -19.26
N ARG A 175 11.76 -24.55 -20.24
CA ARG A 175 12.48 -25.82 -20.12
C ARG A 175 13.94 -25.46 -19.86
N GLY A 176 14.48 -25.93 -18.73
CA GLY A 176 15.90 -25.76 -18.41
C GLY A 176 16.77 -26.27 -19.56
N PRO A 177 18.03 -25.82 -19.66
CA PRO A 177 18.94 -26.34 -20.68
C PRO A 177 19.06 -27.87 -20.52
N PRO A 178 19.12 -28.63 -21.63
CA PRO A 178 19.36 -30.07 -21.55
C PRO A 178 20.70 -30.32 -20.86
N ALA A 179 20.71 -31.35 -20.01
CA ALA A 179 21.85 -31.82 -19.23
C ALA A 179 23.07 -32.17 -20.10
#